data_AF-D2REX7-F1
#
_entry.id   AF-D2REX7-F1
#
_cell.length_a   1.000
_cell.length_b   1.000
_cell.length_c   1.000
_cell.angle_alpha   90.00
_cell.angle_beta   90.00
_cell.angle_gamma   90.00
#
_symmetry.space_group_name_H-M   'P 1'
#
loop_
_entity.id
_entity.type
_entity.pdbx_description
1 polymer ?
#
loop_
_entity_poly.entity_id
_entity_poly.type
_entity_poly.pdbx_seq_one_letter_code
_entity_poly.pdbx_strand_id
1 'polypeptide(L)'
;MRINLQEYARSLGVEDVNLVNIFKKLGYFDDEIFRNVVVNHPLITLKFDYGLIKYEVDKYGMVVCIEDVNDESERRLEGICKLVGAKYGILTDLKNMIVLREDGAHLDYIPNRDTLKLELGLIDACALAMSYEDFEKVDDVDFVVENSRYVYSDIDNDRVVVFLPNRRLINWLREKKVEFEILDEEEAGKIVDKFIL
;
A
#
# COMPACT_ATOMS: atom_id res chain seq x y z
N MET A 1 -11.90 -6.42 -12.86
CA MET A 1 -11.36 -5.28 -13.63
C MET A 1 -9.96 -5.65 -14.10
N ARG A 2 -9.63 -5.48 -15.38
CA ARG A 2 -8.32 -5.86 -15.94
C ARG A 2 -7.51 -4.60 -16.28
N ILE A 3 -6.24 -4.60 -15.89
CA ILE A 3 -5.28 -3.52 -16.11
C ILE A 3 -4.26 -4.00 -17.14
N ASN A 4 -3.95 -3.19 -18.16
CA ASN A 4 -2.82 -3.47 -19.03
C ASN A 4 -1.51 -3.18 -18.29
N LEU A 5 -0.65 -4.18 -18.12
CA LEU A 5 0.56 -4.08 -17.32
C LEU A 5 1.55 -3.06 -17.92
N GLN A 6 1.62 -2.97 -19.24
CA GLN A 6 2.53 -2.05 -19.93
C GLN A 6 2.06 -0.60 -19.80
N GLU A 7 0.76 -0.35 -19.89
CA GLU A 7 0.20 0.99 -19.65
C GLU A 7 0.38 1.41 -18.18
N TYR A 8 0.16 0.50 -17.24
CA TYR A 8 0.39 0.74 -15.82
C TYR A 8 1.87 1.00 -15.49
N ALA A 9 2.79 0.22 -16.05
CA ALA A 9 4.22 0.46 -15.87
C ALA A 9 4.63 1.84 -16.41
N ARG A 10 4.10 2.24 -17.58
CA ARG A 10 4.34 3.57 -18.17
C ARG A 10 3.77 4.70 -17.33
N SER A 11 2.59 4.55 -16.73
CA SER A 11 2.02 5.59 -15.86
C SER A 11 2.88 5.82 -14.61
N LEU A 12 3.62 4.81 -14.17
CA LEU A 12 4.63 4.91 -13.11
C LEU A 12 6.00 5.42 -13.61
N GLY A 13 6.19 5.65 -14.91
CA GLY A 13 7.48 6.03 -15.50
C GLY A 13 8.50 4.88 -15.56
N VAL A 14 8.05 3.63 -15.63
CA VAL A 14 8.90 2.44 -15.80
C VAL A 14 8.99 2.08 -17.28
N GLU A 15 10.18 2.26 -17.87
CA GLU A 15 10.43 1.97 -19.29
C GLU A 15 10.63 0.48 -19.57
N ASP A 16 11.39 -0.20 -18.71
CA ASP A 16 11.63 -1.65 -18.77
C ASP A 16 10.61 -2.40 -17.92
N VAL A 17 9.53 -2.85 -18.59
CA VAL A 17 8.36 -3.46 -17.96
C VAL A 17 8.70 -4.83 -17.39
N ASN A 18 9.07 -4.82 -16.11
CA ASN A 18 9.27 -5.98 -15.26
C ASN A 18 8.60 -5.71 -13.91
N LEU A 19 7.90 -6.70 -13.36
CA LEU A 19 7.23 -6.60 -12.06
C LEU A 19 8.17 -6.10 -10.96
N VAL A 20 9.43 -6.56 -10.94
CA VAL A 20 10.41 -6.11 -9.93
C VAL A 20 10.71 -4.62 -10.07
N ASN A 21 10.82 -4.10 -11.29
CA ASN A 21 11.04 -2.66 -11.51
C ASN A 21 9.81 -1.84 -11.11
N ILE A 22 8.61 -2.38 -11.35
CA ILE A 22 7.35 -1.78 -10.89
C ILE A 22 7.32 -1.71 -9.35
N PHE A 23 7.66 -2.81 -8.67
CA PHE A 23 7.71 -2.83 -7.20
C PHE A 23 8.76 -1.85 -6.67
N LYS A 24 9.95 -1.78 -7.26
CA LYS A 24 10.95 -0.77 -6.87
C LYS A 24 10.44 0.66 -7.04
N LYS A 25 9.71 0.93 -8.12
CA LYS A 25 9.12 2.25 -8.38
C LYS A 25 8.01 2.59 -7.37
N LEU A 26 7.32 1.57 -6.86
CA LEU A 26 6.33 1.67 -5.77
C LEU A 26 6.97 1.68 -4.37
N GLY A 27 8.30 1.76 -4.29
CA GLY A 27 9.07 1.92 -3.05
C GLY A 27 9.56 0.61 -2.40
N TYR A 28 9.22 -0.56 -2.93
CA TYR A 28 9.61 -1.85 -2.35
C TYR A 28 11.11 -2.12 -2.49
N PHE A 29 11.75 -2.52 -1.39
CA PHE A 29 13.17 -2.88 -1.39
C PHE A 29 13.43 -4.32 -1.85
N ASP A 30 14.65 -4.59 -2.32
CA ASP A 30 15.03 -5.92 -2.83
C ASP A 30 14.90 -7.03 -1.79
N ASP A 31 15.16 -6.73 -0.51
CA ASP A 31 15.01 -7.64 0.63
C ASP A 31 13.56 -7.84 1.08
N GLU A 32 12.63 -7.04 0.56
CA GLU A 32 11.19 -7.15 0.80
C GLU A 32 10.46 -7.90 -0.32
N ILE A 33 11.15 -8.25 -1.41
CA ILE A 33 10.59 -8.94 -2.59
C ILE A 33 11.11 -10.38 -2.63
N PHE A 34 10.29 -11.32 -2.19
CA PHE A 34 10.62 -12.75 -2.14
C PHE A 34 10.14 -13.44 -3.40
N ARG A 35 11.01 -14.22 -4.07
CA ARG A 35 10.69 -14.93 -5.31
C ARG A 35 10.45 -16.42 -5.07
N ASN A 36 9.63 -17.05 -5.92
CA ASN A 36 9.36 -18.50 -5.91
C ASN A 36 8.99 -19.01 -4.50
N VAL A 37 8.05 -18.33 -3.87
CA VAL A 37 7.72 -18.56 -2.47
C VAL A 37 6.95 -19.85 -2.33
N VAL A 38 7.32 -20.62 -1.30
CA VAL A 38 6.64 -21.84 -0.90
C VAL A 38 6.28 -21.72 0.57
N VAL A 39 4.99 -21.83 0.88
CA VAL A 39 4.45 -21.79 2.24
C VAL A 39 3.85 -23.15 2.57
N ASN A 40 4.28 -23.74 3.68
CA ASN A 40 3.74 -25.01 4.17
C ASN A 40 2.65 -24.73 5.21
N HIS A 41 1.46 -24.36 4.74
CA HIS A 41 0.32 -24.16 5.62
C HIS A 41 -0.17 -25.53 6.15
N PRO A 42 -0.68 -25.64 7.40
CA PRO A 42 -1.16 -26.92 7.96
C PRO A 42 -2.19 -27.66 7.11
N LEU A 43 -2.90 -26.95 6.23
CA LEU A 43 -3.93 -27.49 5.35
C LEU A 43 -3.42 -27.82 3.94
N ILE A 44 -2.39 -27.13 3.45
CA ILE A 44 -1.97 -27.18 2.04
C ILE A 44 -0.58 -26.54 1.86
N THR A 45 0.20 -27.03 0.90
CA THR A 45 1.38 -26.32 0.43
C THR A 45 0.99 -25.31 -0.64
N LEU A 46 1.24 -24.04 -0.36
CA LEU A 46 0.98 -22.92 -1.28
C LEU A 46 2.27 -22.54 -2.01
N LYS A 47 2.14 -22.19 -3.29
CA LYS A 47 3.24 -21.71 -4.13
C LYS A 47 2.78 -20.49 -4.90
N PHE A 48 3.64 -19.48 -4.98
CA PHE A 48 3.39 -18.25 -5.72
C PHE A 48 4.70 -17.58 -6.14
N ASP A 49 4.65 -16.78 -7.20
CA ASP A 49 5.82 -16.23 -7.87
C ASP A 49 6.52 -15.16 -7.04
N TYR A 50 5.75 -14.27 -6.41
CA TYR A 50 6.30 -13.27 -5.49
C TYR A 50 5.49 -13.11 -4.21
N GLY A 51 6.18 -12.95 -3.10
CA GLY A 51 5.63 -12.41 -1.86
C GLY A 51 6.31 -11.09 -1.54
N LEU A 52 5.54 -10.06 -1.21
CA LEU A 52 6.06 -8.75 -0.81
C LEU A 52 5.78 -8.50 0.66
N ILE A 53 6.79 -7.97 1.36
CA ILE A 53 6.80 -7.67 2.79
C ILE A 53 6.40 -8.90 3.61
N LYS A 54 7.39 -9.71 3.98
CA LYS A 54 7.21 -10.79 4.93
C LYS A 54 7.19 -10.23 6.35
N TYR A 55 6.13 -10.47 7.10
CA TYR A 55 5.97 -9.89 8.44
C TYR A 55 5.82 -10.91 9.58
N GLU A 56 5.52 -12.16 9.25
CA GLU A 56 5.56 -13.29 10.19
C GLU A 56 6.05 -14.55 9.47
N VAL A 57 6.13 -15.66 10.21
CA VAL A 57 6.32 -16.98 9.62
C VAL A 57 5.17 -17.22 8.64
N ASP A 58 5.53 -17.42 7.38
CA ASP A 58 4.61 -17.71 6.27
C ASP A 58 3.56 -16.66 5.92
N LYS A 59 3.66 -15.43 6.48
CA LYS A 59 2.76 -14.33 6.14
C LYS A 59 3.42 -13.24 5.30
N TYR A 60 2.68 -12.77 4.31
CA TYR A 60 3.12 -11.77 3.34
C TYR A 60 2.08 -10.68 3.21
N GLY A 61 2.51 -9.43 3.04
CA GLY A 61 1.60 -8.29 2.84
C GLY A 61 0.85 -8.36 1.51
N MET A 62 1.55 -8.77 0.45
CA MET A 62 0.99 -8.93 -0.88
C MET A 62 1.56 -10.18 -1.57
N VAL A 63 0.72 -10.85 -2.34
CA VAL A 63 1.08 -12.06 -3.11
C VAL A 63 0.91 -11.80 -4.60
N VAL A 64 1.79 -12.36 -5.41
CA VAL A 64 1.75 -12.28 -6.87
C VAL A 64 1.82 -13.67 -7.48
N CYS A 65 0.86 -13.96 -8.35
CA CYS A 65 0.83 -15.18 -9.18
C CYS A 65 0.95 -14.79 -10.66
N ILE A 66 1.86 -15.44 -11.37
CA ILE A 66 2.05 -15.29 -12.82
C ILE A 66 1.44 -16.50 -13.51
N GLU A 67 0.24 -16.32 -14.05
CA GLU A 67 -0.52 -17.35 -14.75
C GLU A 67 -1.68 -16.72 -15.55
N ASP A 68 -2.47 -17.54 -16.24
CA ASP A 68 -3.60 -17.06 -17.04
C ASP A 68 -4.62 -16.31 -16.17
N VAL A 69 -5.01 -15.11 -16.61
CA VAL A 69 -6.00 -14.26 -15.94
C VAL A 69 -7.42 -14.77 -16.25
N ASN A 70 -7.93 -15.66 -15.41
CA ASN A 70 -9.27 -16.24 -15.48
C ASN A 70 -9.88 -16.43 -14.08
N ASP A 71 -11.19 -16.72 -14.02
CA ASP A 71 -11.95 -16.83 -12.78
C ASP A 71 -11.42 -17.92 -11.81
N GLU A 72 -10.83 -18.99 -12.35
CA GLU A 72 -10.25 -20.07 -11.53
C GLU A 72 -8.96 -19.62 -10.84
N SER A 73 -8.05 -19.01 -11.60
CA SER A 73 -6.81 -18.42 -11.10
C SER A 73 -7.10 -17.30 -10.09
N GLU A 74 -8.13 -16.49 -10.34
CA GLU A 74 -8.57 -15.41 -9.43
C GLU A 74 -9.03 -15.97 -8.08
N ARG A 75 -9.92 -16.96 -8.08
CA ARG A 75 -10.36 -17.64 -6.85
C ARG A 75 -9.20 -18.31 -6.12
N ARG A 76 -8.24 -18.86 -6.85
CA ARG A 76 -7.04 -19.45 -6.27
C ARG A 76 -6.18 -18.40 -5.58
N LEU A 77 -5.97 -17.25 -6.22
CA LEU A 77 -5.26 -16.11 -5.62
C LEU A 77 -5.97 -15.62 -4.36
N GLU A 78 -7.29 -15.46 -4.37
CA GLU A 78 -8.06 -15.09 -3.17
C GLU A 78 -7.84 -16.09 -2.02
N GLY A 79 -7.87 -17.40 -2.33
CA GLY A 79 -7.60 -18.45 -1.36
C GLY A 79 -6.18 -18.37 -0.78
N ILE A 80 -5.18 -18.15 -1.63
CA ILE A 80 -3.79 -17.96 -1.19
C ILE A 80 -3.70 -16.74 -0.27
N CYS A 81 -4.27 -15.59 -0.67
CA CYS A 81 -4.22 -14.36 0.11
C CYS A 81 -4.79 -14.56 1.52
N LYS A 82 -5.94 -15.23 1.64
CA LYS A 82 -6.55 -15.54 2.95
C LYS A 82 -5.66 -16.44 3.81
N LEU A 83 -5.02 -17.45 3.21
CA LEU A 83 -4.20 -18.42 3.95
C LEU A 83 -2.84 -17.86 4.40
N VAL A 84 -2.27 -16.92 3.63
CA VAL A 84 -0.98 -16.27 4.01
C VAL A 84 -1.18 -14.91 4.67
N GLY A 85 -2.42 -14.50 4.94
CA GLY A 85 -2.73 -13.22 5.56
C GLY A 85 -2.33 -12.01 4.72
N ALA A 86 -2.40 -12.12 3.39
CA ALA A 86 -2.12 -11.00 2.49
C ALA A 86 -3.29 -10.02 2.41
N LYS A 87 -2.96 -8.73 2.48
CA LYS A 87 -3.91 -7.63 2.26
C LYS A 87 -4.26 -7.48 0.80
N TYR A 88 -3.34 -7.84 -0.09
CA TYR A 88 -3.52 -7.73 -1.52
C TYR A 88 -3.01 -8.94 -2.28
N GLY A 89 -3.63 -9.21 -3.42
CA GLY A 89 -3.21 -10.20 -4.39
C GLY A 89 -3.07 -9.59 -5.78
N ILE A 90 -2.06 -10.01 -6.53
CA ILE A 90 -1.86 -9.67 -7.93
C ILE A 90 -1.87 -10.96 -8.75
N LEU A 91 -2.71 -11.01 -9.78
CA LEU A 91 -2.70 -12.09 -10.78
C LEU A 91 -2.39 -11.47 -12.14
N THR A 92 -1.39 -11.99 -12.84
CA THR A 92 -0.96 -11.43 -14.12
C THR A 92 -0.46 -12.50 -15.10
N ASP A 93 -0.79 -12.33 -16.38
CA ASP A 93 -0.22 -13.10 -17.50
C ASP A 93 0.97 -12.36 -18.16
N LEU A 94 1.53 -11.37 -17.45
CA LEU A 94 2.55 -10.41 -17.92
C LEU A 94 2.11 -9.44 -19.02
N LYS A 95 0.84 -9.47 -19.44
CA LYS A 95 0.22 -8.48 -20.34
C LYS A 95 -0.91 -7.73 -19.65
N ASN A 96 -1.76 -8.48 -18.98
CA ASN A 96 -2.89 -8.05 -18.18
C ASN A 96 -2.63 -8.37 -16.72
N MET A 97 -3.25 -7.60 -15.85
CA MET A 97 -3.16 -7.76 -14.42
C MET A 97 -4.52 -7.51 -13.78
N ILE A 98 -4.80 -8.24 -12.72
CA ILE A 98 -5.83 -7.87 -11.74
C ILE A 98 -5.14 -7.64 -10.40
N VAL A 99 -5.66 -6.68 -9.64
CA VAL A 99 -5.24 -6.43 -8.26
C VAL A 99 -6.48 -6.58 -7.38
N LEU A 100 -6.37 -7.40 -6.35
CA LEU A 100 -7.43 -7.71 -5.40
C LEU A 100 -7.03 -7.24 -4.02
N ARG A 101 -7.98 -6.72 -3.25
CA ARG A 101 -7.87 -6.51 -1.81
C ARG A 101 -8.44 -7.71 -1.06
N GLU A 102 -8.08 -7.88 0.22
CA GLU A 102 -8.51 -9.00 1.08
C GLU A 102 -10.03 -9.23 1.14
N ASP A 103 -10.83 -8.20 0.88
CA ASP A 103 -12.29 -8.24 0.84
C ASP A 103 -12.87 -8.62 -0.52
N GLY A 104 -12.02 -8.93 -1.50
CA GLY A 104 -12.39 -9.26 -2.88
C GLY A 104 -12.61 -8.04 -3.79
N ALA A 105 -12.41 -6.83 -3.27
CA ALA A 105 -12.51 -5.62 -4.08
C ALA A 105 -11.38 -5.58 -5.13
N HIS A 106 -11.74 -5.20 -6.35
CA HIS A 106 -10.78 -4.99 -7.43
C HIS A 106 -10.23 -3.57 -7.40
N LEU A 107 -8.91 -3.44 -7.54
CA LEU A 107 -8.21 -2.16 -7.61
C LEU A 107 -7.63 -1.94 -9.01
N ASP A 108 -7.50 -0.67 -9.40
CA ASP A 108 -6.89 -0.19 -10.64
C ASP A 108 -5.40 0.16 -10.45
N TYR A 109 -4.87 -0.01 -9.24
CA TYR A 109 -3.48 0.23 -8.90
C TYR A 109 -2.92 -0.86 -7.96
N ILE A 110 -1.59 -0.99 -7.94
CA ILE A 110 -0.86 -1.74 -6.92
C ILE A 110 -0.55 -0.78 -5.76
N PRO A 111 -0.88 -1.13 -4.50
CA PRO A 111 -0.53 -0.33 -3.33
C PRO A 111 0.99 -0.10 -3.22
N ASN A 112 1.40 1.12 -2.92
CA ASN A 112 2.80 1.42 -2.63
C ASN A 112 3.25 0.77 -1.30
N ARG A 113 4.57 0.68 -1.10
CA ARG A 113 5.17 0.02 0.06
C ARG A 113 4.65 0.55 1.39
N ASP A 114 4.65 1.86 1.56
CA ASP A 114 4.36 2.46 2.87
C ASP A 114 2.87 2.35 3.20
N THR A 115 1.99 2.49 2.20
CA THR A 115 0.57 2.20 2.34
C THR A 115 0.37 0.78 2.85
N LEU A 116 1.00 -0.21 2.22
CA LEU A 116 0.88 -1.61 2.61
C LEU A 116 1.44 -1.85 4.03
N LYS A 117 2.62 -1.31 4.36
CA LYS A 117 3.20 -1.44 5.70
C LYS A 117 2.31 -0.82 6.77
N LEU A 118 1.66 0.30 6.47
CA LEU A 118 0.72 0.96 7.36
C LEU A 118 -0.51 0.08 7.61
N GLU A 119 -1.09 -0.51 6.56
CA GLU A 119 -2.26 -1.40 6.70
C GLU A 119 -1.94 -2.66 7.52
N LEU A 120 -0.71 -3.16 7.39
CA LEU A 120 -0.20 -4.29 8.14
C LEU A 120 0.20 -3.91 9.57
N GLY A 121 0.25 -2.60 9.89
CA GLY A 121 0.71 -2.11 11.18
C GLY A 121 2.19 -2.40 11.45
N LEU A 122 3.03 -2.35 10.42
CA LEU A 122 4.47 -2.57 10.51
C LEU A 122 5.27 -1.28 10.66
N ILE A 123 4.66 -0.17 10.27
CA ILE A 123 5.17 1.18 10.51
C ILE A 123 4.03 2.00 11.12
N ASP A 124 4.41 2.97 11.93
CA ASP A 124 3.53 4.08 12.28
C ASP A 124 3.87 5.23 11.32
N ALA A 125 2.87 5.96 10.83
CA ALA A 125 3.12 7.09 9.95
C ALA A 125 3.83 8.20 10.73
N CYS A 126 4.99 8.66 10.25
CA CYS A 126 5.69 9.79 10.85
C CYS A 126 4.94 11.09 10.61
N ALA A 127 4.44 11.28 9.38
CA ALA A 127 3.46 12.30 9.07
C ALA A 127 2.58 11.88 7.90
N LEU A 128 1.40 12.49 7.80
CA LEU A 128 0.50 12.40 6.66
C LEU A 128 0.32 13.79 6.08
N ALA A 129 0.40 13.93 4.76
CA ALA A 129 0.00 15.13 4.05
C ALA A 129 -1.34 14.88 3.35
N MET A 130 -2.28 15.81 3.49
CA MET A 130 -3.55 15.79 2.76
C MET A 130 -3.86 17.20 2.27
N SER A 131 -4.52 17.32 1.12
CA SER A 131 -4.92 18.64 0.61
C SER A 131 -5.89 19.34 1.58
N TYR A 132 -6.00 20.67 1.54
CA TYR A 132 -7.05 21.35 2.31
C TYR A 132 -8.44 20.90 1.89
N GLU A 133 -8.68 20.67 0.60
CA GLU A 133 -9.96 20.16 0.08
C GLU A 133 -10.31 18.80 0.68
N ASP A 134 -9.34 17.89 0.79
CA ASP A 134 -9.53 16.60 1.44
C ASP A 134 -9.71 16.76 2.95
N PHE A 135 -9.00 17.70 3.57
CA PHE A 135 -9.17 18.01 4.99
C PHE A 135 -10.53 18.62 5.30
N GLU A 136 -11.18 19.35 4.39
CA GLU A 136 -12.55 19.86 4.60
C GLU A 136 -13.60 18.74 4.72
N LYS A 137 -13.27 17.51 4.28
CA LYS A 137 -14.10 16.32 4.50
C LYS A 137 -14.03 15.81 5.95
N VAL A 138 -13.07 16.30 6.74
CA VAL A 138 -12.92 16.03 8.17
C VAL A 138 -13.95 16.88 8.93
N ASP A 139 -14.99 16.22 9.42
CA ASP A 139 -16.05 16.83 10.23
C ASP A 139 -15.70 16.93 11.73
N ASP A 140 -14.64 16.26 12.16
CA ASP A 140 -14.20 16.20 13.56
C ASP A 140 -12.70 16.50 13.68
N VAL A 141 -12.36 17.79 13.73
CA VAL A 141 -10.97 18.25 13.89
C VAL A 141 -10.43 17.89 15.28
N ASP A 142 -11.28 17.86 16.30
CA ASP A 142 -10.88 17.48 17.66
C ASP A 142 -10.38 16.03 17.67
N PHE A 143 -11.05 15.13 16.96
CA PHE A 143 -10.59 13.76 16.78
C PHE A 143 -9.22 13.67 16.11
N VAL A 144 -8.93 14.51 15.10
CA VAL A 144 -7.60 14.57 14.46
C VAL A 144 -6.53 15.00 15.46
N VAL A 145 -6.80 16.04 16.25
CA VAL A 145 -5.85 16.57 17.24
C VAL A 145 -5.62 15.57 18.37
N GLU A 146 -6.66 14.89 18.86
CA GLU A 146 -6.55 13.88 19.93
C GLU A 146 -5.77 12.62 19.50
N ASN A 147 -5.75 12.33 18.20
CA ASN A 147 -5.17 11.11 17.66
C ASN A 147 -3.91 11.35 16.81
N SER A 148 -3.34 12.55 16.91
CA SER A 148 -2.04 12.92 16.35
C SER A 148 -1.22 13.66 17.39
N ARG A 149 0.08 13.83 17.14
CA ARG A 149 0.91 14.62 18.05
C ARG A 149 0.91 16.10 17.69
N TYR A 150 0.90 16.39 16.40
CA TYR A 150 0.85 17.76 15.88
C TYR A 150 0.05 17.78 14.57
N VAL A 151 -0.67 18.87 14.33
CA VAL A 151 -1.31 19.16 13.06
C VAL A 151 -0.79 20.51 12.57
N TYR A 152 -0.40 20.57 11.31
CA TYR A 152 0.20 21.73 10.69
C TYR A 152 -0.50 22.11 9.39
N SER A 153 -0.61 23.41 9.13
CA SER A 153 -1.14 24.00 7.91
C SER A 153 0.02 24.47 7.02
N ASP A 154 0.35 23.71 5.98
CA ASP A 154 1.36 24.07 4.99
C ASP A 154 0.70 24.87 3.87
N ILE A 155 0.52 26.16 4.13
CA ILE A 155 -0.14 27.11 3.22
C ILE A 155 0.60 27.19 1.87
N ASP A 156 1.94 27.07 1.89
CA ASP A 156 2.76 27.17 0.67
C ASP A 156 2.48 26.02 -0.32
N ASN A 157 2.05 24.86 0.20
CA ASN A 157 1.81 23.64 -0.58
C ASN A 157 0.33 23.20 -0.56
N ASP A 158 -0.57 24.07 -0.12
CA ASP A 158 -2.01 23.84 -0.06
C ASP A 158 -2.41 22.51 0.63
N ARG A 159 -1.75 22.21 1.75
CA ARG A 159 -1.94 20.93 2.46
C ARG A 159 -1.95 21.05 3.98
N VAL A 160 -2.64 20.14 4.63
CA VAL A 160 -2.58 19.86 6.06
C VAL A 160 -1.64 18.68 6.31
N VAL A 161 -0.70 18.86 7.23
CA VAL A 161 0.27 17.84 7.63
C VAL A 161 -0.03 17.38 9.05
N VAL A 162 -0.35 16.10 9.22
CA VAL A 162 -0.63 15.47 10.50
C VAL A 162 0.58 14.65 10.93
N PHE A 163 1.26 15.05 11.99
CA PHE A 163 2.45 14.38 12.50
C PHE A 163 2.11 13.34 13.56
N LEU A 164 2.77 12.19 13.43
CA LEU A 164 2.64 11.02 14.29
C LEU A 164 1.18 10.63 14.54
N PRO A 165 0.34 10.50 13.48
CA PRO A 165 -1.02 10.03 13.65
C PRO A 165 -1.00 8.58 14.13
N ASN A 166 -1.85 8.28 15.11
CA ASN A 166 -2.06 6.91 15.53
C ASN A 166 -2.92 6.16 14.49
N ARG A 167 -2.94 4.83 14.57
CA ARG A 167 -3.69 3.98 13.63
C ARG A 167 -5.19 4.27 13.60
N ARG A 168 -5.75 4.74 14.72
CA ARG A 168 -7.18 5.06 14.81
C ARG A 168 -7.52 6.23 13.90
N LEU A 169 -6.70 7.27 13.88
CA LEU A 169 -6.85 8.42 12.97
C LEU A 169 -6.72 8.00 11.51
N ILE A 170 -5.69 7.21 11.20
CA ILE A 170 -5.42 6.74 9.83
C ILE A 170 -6.61 5.96 9.27
N ASN A 171 -7.14 5.01 10.04
CA ASN A 171 -8.29 4.22 9.61
C ASN A 171 -9.54 5.10 9.43
N TRP A 172 -9.76 6.02 10.35
CA TRP A 172 -10.89 6.95 10.29
C TRP A 172 -10.82 7.85 9.05
N LEU A 173 -9.64 8.41 8.71
CA LEU A 173 -9.44 9.20 7.49
C LEU A 173 -9.77 8.39 6.23
N ARG A 174 -9.39 7.10 6.20
CA ARG A 174 -9.70 6.20 5.09
C ARG A 174 -11.19 5.89 4.99
N GLU A 175 -11.88 5.66 6.12
CA GLU A 175 -13.33 5.47 6.16
C GLU A 175 -14.08 6.70 5.61
N LYS A 176 -13.54 7.90 5.87
CA LYS A 176 -14.03 9.18 5.35
C LYS A 176 -13.64 9.44 3.89
N LYS A 177 -12.90 8.53 3.25
CA LYS A 177 -12.38 8.67 1.88
C LYS A 177 -11.56 9.96 1.70
N VAL A 178 -10.79 10.32 2.72
CA VAL A 178 -9.79 11.38 2.66
C VAL A 178 -8.55 10.81 1.96
N GLU A 179 -8.12 11.44 0.87
CA GLU A 179 -6.86 11.09 0.23
C GLU A 179 -5.70 11.70 1.01
N PHE A 180 -4.66 10.91 1.27
CA PHE A 180 -3.47 11.37 1.97
C PHE A 180 -2.22 10.63 1.52
N GLU A 181 -1.11 11.34 1.55
CA GLU A 181 0.25 10.84 1.33
C GLU A 181 0.92 10.59 2.68
N ILE A 182 1.68 9.51 2.79
CA ILE A 182 2.54 9.26 3.96
C ILE A 182 3.88 9.91 3.66
N LEU A 183 4.29 10.88 4.48
CA LEU A 183 5.60 11.51 4.37
C LEU A 183 6.64 10.66 5.07
N ASP A 184 7.80 10.49 4.44
CA ASP A 184 8.94 9.84 5.06
C ASP A 184 9.61 10.74 6.12
N GLU A 185 10.59 10.19 6.86
CA GLU A 185 11.29 10.94 7.92
C GLU A 185 12.06 12.16 7.38
N GLU A 186 12.57 12.11 6.16
CA GLU A 186 13.33 13.21 5.56
C GLU A 186 12.40 14.37 5.17
N GLU A 187 11.29 14.06 4.52
CA GLU A 187 10.25 15.02 4.14
C GLU A 187 9.57 15.63 5.36
N ALA A 188 9.19 14.79 6.33
CA ALA A 188 8.67 15.25 7.61
C ALA A 188 9.69 16.15 8.33
N GLY A 189 10.97 15.77 8.30
CA GLY A 189 12.08 16.55 8.86
C GLY A 189 12.22 17.93 8.23
N LYS A 190 12.18 18.04 6.90
CA LYS A 190 12.21 19.33 6.18
C LYS A 190 11.08 20.26 6.58
N ILE A 191 9.89 19.72 6.83
CA ILE A 191 8.75 20.51 7.28
C ILE A 191 8.97 20.95 8.72
N VAL A 192 9.45 20.05 9.60
CA VAL A 192 9.77 20.38 10.99
C VAL A 192 10.85 21.45 11.11
N ASP A 193 11.88 21.41 10.26
CA ASP A 193 12.98 22.37 10.25
C ASP A 193 12.49 23.80 9.93
N LYS A 194 11.38 23.97 9.19
CA LYS A 194 10.75 25.27 8.98
C LYS A 194 10.19 25.90 10.28
N PHE A 195 10.03 25.13 11.35
CA PHE A 195 9.48 25.62 12.63
C PHE A 195 10.54 25.88 13.72
N ILE A 196 11.72 25.26 13.59
CA ILE A 196 12.78 25.37 14.60
C ILE A 196 13.71 26.57 14.30
N LEU A 197 13.70 27.07 13.06
CA LEU A 197 14.45 28.25 12.60
C LEU A 197 13.56 29.49 12.50
#